data_AF-A0A0L8FYN1-F1
#
_entry.id   AF-A0A0L8FYN1-F1
#
_cell.length_a   1.000
_cell.length_b   1.000
_cell.length_c   1.000
_cell.angle_alpha   90.00
_cell.angle_beta   90.00
_cell.angle_gamma   90.00
#
_symmetry.space_group_name_H-M   'P 1'
#
loop_
_entity.id
_entity.type
_entity.pdbx_description
1 polymer ?
#
loop_
_entity_poly.entity_id
_entity_poly.type
_entity_poly.pdbx_seq_one_letter_code
_entity_poly.pdbx_strand_id
1 'polypeptide(L)'
;MDVWTEYSIINGEKRNPELKTHHSYIEEFSDLDSSVSIYFTLPEKVGALAEALGIFQNHKVSLDHIESRPSREDNKSYDFYVSCSNNGDELKEAIKALKQKSTSFQILTRQAEHGDKAEIPWFPRKICDLDKFANMILSYGSELDADHPGFTDPVYRARRKEFADIAYNYRHGQPIPRIKYTDLEIETWRTIFRELTNLYSTHACKQFRHIFPLLMDNCGYNENNIPQLEDVSKFLQDCTGFRLRPVAGLLSSRDFLAGLAFRVFHSTQYIRHPSKPHYTPEPDVCHELLGHVPLFADPAFAQFSQEIGLASLGAPDEYVQKLATV
;
A
#
# COMPACT_ATOMS: atom_id res chain seq x y z
N MET A 1 -22.93 16.75 -33.44
CA MET A 1 -22.45 17.96 -32.73
C MET A 1 -21.85 17.44 -31.45
N ASP A 2 -20.62 16.96 -31.61
CA ASP A 2 -19.84 16.30 -30.57
C ASP A 2 -19.15 17.36 -29.72
N VAL A 3 -19.26 17.21 -28.42
CA VAL A 3 -18.46 17.93 -27.43
C VAL A 3 -17.94 16.84 -26.50
N TRP A 4 -16.73 17.02 -25.96
CA TRP A 4 -15.92 16.08 -25.17
C TRP A 4 -14.87 15.32 -25.98
N THR A 5 -13.90 16.07 -26.49
CA THR A 5 -12.54 15.55 -26.69
C THR A 5 -11.56 16.68 -26.38
N GLU A 6 -11.11 16.77 -25.13
CA GLU A 6 -9.91 17.52 -24.77
C GLU A 6 -8.93 16.53 -24.13
N TYR A 7 -8.03 16.02 -24.96
CA TYR A 7 -6.79 15.37 -24.54
C TYR A 7 -5.73 16.45 -24.38
N SER A 8 -5.17 16.60 -23.20
CA SER A 8 -3.93 17.37 -23.02
C SER A 8 -2.76 16.55 -23.54
N ILE A 9 -2.29 16.92 -24.74
CA ILE A 9 -1.07 16.42 -25.37
C ILE A 9 0.10 17.24 -24.85
N ILE A 10 1.08 16.62 -24.18
CA ILE A 10 2.43 17.17 -24.06
C ILE A 10 3.45 16.02 -24.21
N ASN A 11 4.37 16.20 -25.16
CA ASN A 11 5.53 15.35 -25.49
C ASN A 11 5.25 13.94 -26.03
N GLY A 12 4.75 13.85 -27.25
CA GLY A 12 5.41 13.16 -28.39
C GLY A 12 5.88 11.69 -28.32
N GLU A 13 5.78 10.98 -27.21
CA GLU A 13 6.06 9.55 -27.10
C GLU A 13 4.80 8.84 -26.61
N LYS A 14 4.17 8.08 -27.52
CA LYS A 14 3.23 7.04 -27.11
C LYS A 14 4.02 5.94 -26.41
N ARG A 15 4.31 6.11 -25.11
CA ARG A 15 4.60 4.96 -24.25
C ARG A 15 3.26 4.40 -23.80
N ASN A 16 2.76 3.44 -24.56
CA ASN A 16 1.84 2.47 -23.99
C ASN A 16 2.68 1.68 -22.97
N PRO A 17 2.42 1.75 -21.66
CA PRO A 17 3.09 0.84 -20.75
C PRO A 17 2.47 -0.53 -21.03
N GLU A 18 3.11 -1.30 -21.90
CA GLU A 18 2.99 -2.75 -21.80
C GLU A 18 3.48 -3.07 -20.37
N LEU A 19 2.52 -3.26 -19.45
CA LEU A 19 2.75 -4.02 -18.23
C LEU A 19 3.42 -5.31 -18.69
N LYS A 20 4.73 -5.41 -18.49
CA LYS A 20 5.46 -6.64 -18.76
C LYS A 20 5.03 -7.61 -17.67
N THR A 21 3.89 -8.26 -17.88
CA THR A 21 3.35 -9.34 -17.04
C THR A 21 4.18 -10.60 -17.28
N HIS A 22 5.44 -10.54 -16.88
CA HIS A 22 6.22 -11.73 -16.58
C HIS A 22 6.59 -11.60 -15.11
N HIS A 23 5.96 -12.43 -14.28
CA HIS A 23 6.10 -12.53 -12.82
C HIS A 23 5.14 -11.64 -12.00
N SER A 24 4.82 -12.05 -10.78
CA SER A 24 3.93 -11.39 -9.79
C SER A 24 4.36 -9.98 -9.36
N TYR A 25 5.47 -9.50 -9.92
CA TYR A 25 6.01 -8.18 -9.66
C TYR A 25 5.23 -7.11 -10.42
N ILE A 26 4.91 -6.03 -9.71
CA ILE A 26 4.22 -4.87 -10.25
C ILE A 26 5.08 -3.64 -9.96
N GLU A 27 5.57 -3.02 -11.04
CA GLU A 27 6.46 -1.86 -10.98
C GLU A 27 5.73 -0.63 -10.41
N GLU A 28 6.45 0.16 -9.62
CA GLU A 28 5.94 1.39 -9.03
C GLU A 28 5.88 2.51 -10.08
N PHE A 29 4.78 3.27 -10.11
CA PHE A 29 4.70 4.45 -10.97
C PHE A 29 5.37 5.65 -10.31
N SER A 30 6.01 6.49 -11.12
CA SER A 30 6.51 7.79 -10.67
C SER A 30 5.32 8.65 -10.24
N ASP A 31 5.31 9.05 -8.98
CA ASP A 31 4.29 9.95 -8.44
C ASP A 31 4.28 11.27 -9.23
N LEU A 32 3.08 11.84 -9.44
CA LEU A 32 2.92 13.13 -10.15
C LEU A 32 3.53 14.28 -9.33
N ASP A 33 3.46 14.15 -8.00
CA ASP A 33 4.23 14.97 -7.09
C ASP A 33 5.62 14.37 -6.97
N SER A 34 6.57 14.95 -7.69
CA SER A 34 7.99 14.60 -7.71
C SER A 34 8.70 14.91 -6.37
N SER A 35 8.03 14.64 -5.25
CA SER A 35 8.46 14.97 -3.90
C SER A 35 9.72 14.22 -3.51
N VAL A 36 10.69 14.97 -2.99
CA VAL A 36 11.93 14.43 -2.44
C VAL A 36 11.88 14.55 -0.93
N SER A 37 12.21 13.47 -0.25
CA SER A 37 12.31 13.42 1.20
C SER A 37 13.78 13.42 1.61
N ILE A 38 14.20 14.38 2.42
CA ILE A 38 15.57 14.48 2.91
C ILE A 38 15.58 14.10 4.39
N TYR A 39 16.45 13.15 4.73
CA TYR A 39 16.73 12.78 6.11
C TYR A 39 18.14 13.19 6.50
N PHE A 40 18.28 13.94 7.58
CA PHE A 40 19.59 14.40 8.02
C PHE A 40 19.66 14.58 9.53
N THR A 41 20.85 14.40 10.09
CA THR A 41 21.10 14.52 11.53
C THR A 41 21.97 15.74 11.80
N LEU A 42 21.57 16.54 12.78
CA LEU A 42 22.35 17.68 13.26
C LEU A 42 22.63 17.55 14.77
N PRO A 43 23.86 17.87 15.22
CA PRO A 43 24.15 18.03 16.64
C PRO A 43 23.29 19.12 17.26
N GLU A 44 22.87 18.88 18.50
CA GLU A 44 22.14 19.83 19.31
C GLU A 44 23.00 21.06 19.60
N LYS A 45 22.56 22.20 19.08
CA LYS A 45 23.11 23.52 19.40
C LYS A 45 22.04 24.59 19.22
N VAL A 46 22.23 25.72 19.89
CA VAL A 46 21.37 26.90 19.71
C VAL A 46 21.36 27.28 18.23
N GLY A 47 20.16 27.35 17.64
CA GLY A 47 19.97 27.75 16.25
C GLY A 47 20.20 26.65 15.21
N ALA A 48 20.52 25.40 15.58
CA ALA A 48 20.78 24.31 14.61
C ALA A 48 19.68 24.16 13.55
N LEU A 49 18.42 24.08 14.01
CA LEU A 49 17.26 23.97 13.12
C LEU A 49 17.08 25.22 12.25
N ALA A 50 17.21 26.42 12.84
CA ALA A 50 17.07 27.67 12.10
C ALA A 50 18.14 27.81 11.00
N GLU A 51 19.38 27.41 11.29
CA GLU A 51 20.45 27.37 10.30
C GLU A 51 20.15 26.39 9.16
N ALA A 52 19.53 25.25 9.46
CA ALA A 52 19.15 24.25 8.46
C ALA A 52 18.00 24.75 7.57
N LEU A 53 16.94 25.29 8.17
CA LEU A 53 15.80 25.86 7.43
C LEU A 53 16.21 27.08 6.60
N GLY A 54 17.17 27.87 7.08
CA GLY A 54 17.76 28.97 6.33
C GLY A 54 18.41 28.52 5.01
N ILE A 55 18.94 27.29 4.92
CA ILE A 55 19.48 26.77 3.66
C ILE A 55 18.38 26.63 2.61
N PHE A 56 17.25 26.02 2.98
CA PHE A 56 16.11 25.87 2.08
C PHE A 56 15.54 27.23 1.66
N GLN A 57 15.42 28.16 2.60
CA GLN A 57 14.98 29.52 2.32
C GLN A 57 15.91 30.25 1.32
N ASN A 58 17.23 30.18 1.52
CA ASN A 58 18.20 30.85 0.67
C ASN A 58 18.21 30.30 -0.76
N HIS A 59 17.92 29.01 -0.93
CA HIS A 59 17.82 28.37 -2.24
C HIS A 59 16.38 28.37 -2.79
N LYS A 60 15.42 29.03 -2.12
CA LYS A 60 14.01 29.11 -2.56
C LYS A 60 13.34 27.73 -2.73
N VAL A 61 13.68 26.79 -1.84
CA VAL A 61 13.06 25.46 -1.80
C VAL A 61 11.85 25.48 -0.88
N SER A 62 10.68 25.14 -1.42
CA SER A 62 9.44 24.97 -0.64
C SER A 62 9.47 23.66 0.14
N LEU A 63 9.00 23.71 1.39
CA LEU A 63 8.92 22.55 2.28
C LEU A 63 7.45 22.21 2.53
N ASP A 64 7.06 20.98 2.19
CA ASP A 64 5.68 20.51 2.36
C ASP A 64 5.47 19.93 3.76
N HIS A 65 6.51 19.31 4.31
CA HIS A 65 6.51 18.70 5.63
C HIS A 65 7.87 18.82 6.30
N ILE A 66 7.88 19.10 7.60
CA ILE A 66 9.09 19.16 8.41
C ILE A 66 8.78 18.48 9.74
N GLU A 67 9.65 17.56 10.13
CA GLU A 67 9.64 17.03 11.47
C GLU A 67 11.05 16.83 12.00
N SER A 68 11.19 17.00 13.31
CA SER A 68 12.39 16.66 14.05
C SER A 68 12.07 15.67 15.16
N ARG A 69 13.00 14.75 15.43
CA ARG A 69 12.92 13.81 16.55
C ARG A 69 14.31 13.72 17.20
N PRO A 70 14.40 13.47 18.52
CA PRO A 70 15.67 13.08 19.13
C PRO A 70 16.25 11.89 18.38
N SER A 71 17.56 11.91 18.11
CA SER A 71 18.19 10.81 17.38
C SER A 71 18.13 9.51 18.19
N ARG A 72 18.00 8.39 17.48
CA ARG A 72 18.05 7.05 18.09
C ARG A 72 19.49 6.57 18.33
N GLU A 73 20.44 7.09 17.56
CA GLU A 73 21.85 6.69 17.60
C GLU A 73 22.61 7.44 18.70
N ASP A 74 22.27 8.69 18.95
CA ASP A 74 22.93 9.51 19.97
C ASP A 74 21.95 10.47 20.68
N ASN A 75 22.26 10.82 21.93
CA ASN A 75 21.41 11.66 22.77
C ASN A 75 21.73 13.17 22.71
N LYS A 76 22.58 13.59 21.77
CA LYS A 76 23.03 14.97 21.58
C LYS A 76 22.75 15.47 20.17
N SER A 77 21.91 14.78 19.41
CA SER A 77 21.56 15.11 18.05
C SER A 77 20.07 14.98 17.82
N TYR A 78 19.61 15.69 16.80
CA TYR A 78 18.25 15.58 16.30
C TYR A 78 18.28 15.09 14.86
N ASP A 79 17.37 14.15 14.58
CA ASP A 79 17.09 13.67 13.26
C ASP A 79 15.96 14.51 12.66
N PHE A 80 16.20 15.04 11.46
CA PHE A 80 15.25 15.85 10.72
C PHE A 80 14.80 15.08 9.48
N TYR A 81 13.49 15.15 9.23
CA TYR A 81 12.88 14.65 8.02
C TYR A 81 12.10 15.78 7.37
N VAL A 82 12.45 16.07 6.13
CA VAL A 82 11.91 17.19 5.36
C VAL A 82 11.41 16.67 4.02
N SER A 83 10.15 16.94 3.68
CA SER A 83 9.61 16.71 2.34
C SER A 83 9.58 18.03 1.58
N CYS A 84 10.00 18.01 0.32
CA CYS A 84 10.00 19.18 -0.55
C CYS A 84 9.50 18.83 -1.96
N SER A 85 8.79 19.78 -2.57
CA SER A 85 8.04 19.65 -3.82
C SER A 85 8.75 20.27 -5.03
N ASN A 86 10.09 20.25 -5.07
CA ASN A 86 10.83 20.95 -6.13
C ASN A 86 12.12 20.21 -6.54
N ASN A 87 12.22 19.75 -7.79
CA ASN A 87 13.36 18.94 -8.29
C ASN A 87 14.34 19.71 -9.20
N GLY A 88 14.38 21.04 -9.05
CA GLY A 88 15.30 21.92 -9.78
C GLY A 88 16.73 21.90 -9.25
N ASP A 89 17.61 22.65 -9.92
CA ASP A 89 19.01 22.81 -9.49
C ASP A 89 19.12 23.51 -8.13
N GLU A 90 18.11 24.29 -7.73
CA GLU A 90 18.01 24.87 -6.39
C GLU A 90 18.03 23.82 -5.27
N LEU A 91 17.29 22.71 -5.46
CA LEU A 91 17.25 21.64 -4.47
C LEU A 91 18.62 20.95 -4.38
N LYS A 92 19.30 20.74 -5.51
CA LYS A 92 20.63 20.12 -5.53
C LYS A 92 21.66 20.95 -4.76
N GLU A 93 21.67 22.27 -4.92
CA GLU A 93 22.56 23.15 -4.16
C GLU A 93 22.18 23.20 -2.67
N ALA A 94 20.88 23.21 -2.34
CA ALA A 94 20.43 23.12 -0.95
C ALA A 94 20.87 21.80 -0.29
N ILE A 95 20.71 20.67 -0.99
CA ILE A 95 21.15 19.33 -0.56
C ILE A 95 22.66 19.33 -0.30
N LYS A 96 23.46 19.88 -1.22
CA LYS A 96 24.92 19.96 -1.08
C LYS A 96 25.33 20.79 0.14
N ALA A 97 24.69 21.94 0.35
CA ALA A 97 24.94 22.78 1.52
C ALA A 97 24.52 22.10 2.84
N LEU A 98 23.38 21.38 2.84
CA LEU A 98 22.87 20.69 4.02
C LEU A 98 23.74 19.48 4.38
N LYS A 99 24.19 18.73 3.38
CA LYS A 99 25.09 17.58 3.55
C LYS A 99 26.41 17.97 4.22
N GLN A 100 26.94 19.16 3.93
CA GLN A 100 28.18 19.66 4.58
C GLN A 100 28.01 19.96 6.07
N LYS A 101 26.78 20.25 6.53
CA LYS A 101 26.49 20.58 7.93
C LYS A 101 25.98 19.40 8.74
N SER A 102 25.60 18.31 8.07
CA SER A 102 24.95 17.16 8.68
C SER A 102 25.96 16.06 9.01
N THR A 103 25.76 15.38 10.14
CA THR A 103 26.59 14.22 10.53
C THR A 103 26.18 12.96 9.77
N SER A 104 24.89 12.85 9.46
CA SER A 104 24.29 11.82 8.60
C SER A 104 23.34 12.49 7.62
N PHE A 105 23.25 11.94 6.41
CA PHE A 105 22.44 12.50 5.34
C PHE A 105 22.00 11.41 4.35
N GLN A 106 20.70 11.36 4.04
CA GLN A 106 20.09 10.44 3.09
C GLN A 106 19.01 11.16 2.29
N ILE A 107 18.90 10.81 1.01
CA ILE A 107 17.84 11.27 0.13
C ILE A 107 16.90 10.09 -0.12
N LEU A 108 15.62 10.29 0.12
CA LEU A 108 14.55 9.33 -0.10
C LEU A 108 13.69 9.83 -1.26
N THR A 109 13.70 9.12 -2.39
CA THR A 109 12.99 9.53 -3.61
C THR A 109 12.39 8.32 -4.33
N ARG A 110 11.22 8.49 -4.96
CA ARG A 110 10.61 7.47 -5.84
C ARG A 110 11.30 7.40 -7.22
N GLN A 111 12.18 8.35 -7.54
CA GLN A 111 12.92 8.43 -8.80
C GLN A 111 14.42 8.13 -8.64
N ALA A 112 14.79 7.30 -7.66
CA ALA A 112 16.20 7.06 -7.34
C ALA A 112 16.96 6.55 -8.58
N GLU A 113 17.94 7.32 -9.06
CA GLU A 113 18.72 6.91 -10.23
C GLU A 113 19.65 5.75 -9.86
N HIS A 114 19.70 4.72 -10.71
CA HIS A 114 20.60 3.58 -10.52
C HIS A 114 22.07 4.03 -10.55
N GLY A 115 22.68 4.21 -9.37
CA GLY A 115 24.13 4.42 -9.25
C GLY A 115 24.56 5.42 -8.18
N ASP A 116 23.70 6.32 -7.72
CA ASP A 116 24.03 7.21 -6.61
C ASP A 116 23.69 6.54 -5.28
N LYS A 117 24.73 6.16 -4.52
CA LYS A 117 24.57 5.53 -3.20
C LYS A 117 23.89 6.43 -2.17
N ALA A 118 23.76 7.73 -2.44
CA ALA A 118 23.11 8.68 -1.55
C ALA A 118 21.56 8.69 -1.68
N GLU A 119 21.04 8.17 -2.79
CA GLU A 119 19.60 8.08 -3.06
C GLU A 119 19.08 6.69 -2.71
N ILE A 120 18.07 6.67 -1.84
CA ILE A 120 17.40 5.46 -1.39
C ILE A 120 15.96 5.53 -1.93
N PRO A 121 15.42 4.44 -2.50
CA PRO A 121 14.00 4.38 -2.85
C PRO A 121 13.14 4.82 -1.68
N TRP A 122 12.19 5.72 -1.93
CA TRP A 122 11.30 6.22 -0.89
C TRP A 122 10.52 5.08 -0.22
N PHE A 123 10.28 5.20 1.08
CA PHE A 123 9.43 4.28 1.82
C PHE A 123 8.68 5.01 2.96
N PRO A 124 7.47 4.55 3.33
CA PRO A 124 6.72 5.11 4.45
C PRO A 124 7.50 4.92 5.76
N ARG A 125 7.56 5.95 6.60
CA ARG A 125 8.27 5.89 7.90
C ARG A 125 7.32 5.70 9.06
N LYS A 126 6.08 6.16 8.92
CA LYS A 126 5.00 5.97 9.87
C LYS A 126 3.87 5.20 9.21
N ILE A 127 3.10 4.49 10.02
CA ILE A 127 1.92 3.77 9.55
C ILE A 127 0.89 4.68 8.85
N CYS A 128 0.82 5.97 9.21
CA CYS A 128 -0.05 6.93 8.53
C CYS A 128 0.49 7.36 7.15
N ASP A 129 1.78 7.20 6.86
CA ASP A 129 2.34 7.51 5.54
C ASP A 129 1.84 6.55 4.45
N LEU A 130 1.24 5.40 4.83
CA LEU A 130 0.54 4.51 3.89
C LEU A 130 -0.61 5.23 3.17
N ASP A 131 -1.17 6.30 3.75
CA ASP A 131 -2.20 7.12 3.08
C ASP A 131 -1.69 7.81 1.82
N LYS A 132 -0.37 8.00 1.67
CA LYS A 132 0.23 8.73 0.54
C LYS A 132 0.15 7.96 -0.78
N PHE A 133 0.20 6.63 -0.73
CA PHE A 133 0.25 5.78 -1.93
C PHE A 133 -0.91 4.78 -2.03
N ALA A 134 -1.76 4.64 -1.02
CA ALA A 134 -2.86 3.68 -1.04
C ALA A 134 -3.85 3.86 -2.21
N ASN A 135 -3.82 5.01 -2.88
CA ASN A 135 -4.65 5.32 -4.04
C ASN A 135 -3.92 5.14 -5.39
N MET A 136 -2.64 4.75 -5.38
CA MET A 136 -1.84 4.47 -6.58
C MET A 136 -2.16 3.07 -7.12
N ILE A 137 -3.38 2.91 -7.61
CA ILE A 137 -3.90 1.64 -8.13
C ILE A 137 -3.45 1.45 -9.56
N LEU A 138 -2.91 0.26 -9.85
CA LEU A 138 -2.33 -0.08 -11.15
C LEU A 138 -3.26 -0.91 -12.01
N SER A 139 -4.04 -1.79 -11.40
CA SER A 139 -5.03 -2.62 -12.09
C SER A 139 -6.12 -3.09 -11.14
N TYR A 140 -7.17 -3.71 -11.71
CA TYR A 140 -8.29 -4.29 -10.97
C TYR A 140 -8.96 -3.30 -10.01
N GLY A 141 -9.01 -2.02 -10.39
CA GLY A 141 -9.70 -0.95 -9.68
C GLY A 141 -11.19 -0.88 -10.05
N SER A 142 -11.68 0.32 -10.36
CA SER A 142 -13.03 0.50 -10.91
C SER A 142 -13.12 0.22 -12.42
N GLU A 143 -11.99 0.31 -13.12
CA GLU A 143 -11.89 -0.04 -14.54
C GLU A 143 -11.52 -1.52 -14.66
N LEU A 144 -12.30 -2.24 -15.47
CA LEU A 144 -12.17 -3.68 -15.65
C LEU A 144 -11.65 -3.94 -17.06
N ASP A 145 -10.82 -4.97 -17.19
CA ASP A 145 -10.34 -5.43 -18.50
C ASP A 145 -11.48 -5.99 -19.34
N ALA A 146 -11.34 -5.94 -20.67
CA ALA A 146 -12.39 -6.33 -21.61
C ALA A 146 -12.81 -7.81 -21.51
N ASP A 147 -11.93 -8.67 -21.02
CA ASP A 147 -12.16 -10.10 -20.79
C ASP A 147 -12.68 -10.42 -19.38
N HIS A 148 -12.77 -9.42 -18.49
CA HIS A 148 -13.35 -9.57 -17.17
C HIS A 148 -14.85 -9.94 -17.26
N PRO A 149 -15.36 -10.93 -16.52
CA PRO A 149 -16.76 -11.38 -16.61
C PRO A 149 -17.81 -10.29 -16.35
N GLY A 150 -17.45 -9.26 -15.58
CA GLY A 150 -18.29 -8.09 -15.31
C GLY A 150 -18.04 -6.87 -16.22
N PHE A 151 -17.22 -6.97 -17.28
CA PHE A 151 -16.87 -5.82 -18.14
C PHE A 151 -18.10 -5.16 -18.78
N THR A 152 -19.07 -5.96 -19.21
CA THR A 152 -20.31 -5.49 -19.86
C THR A 152 -21.47 -5.33 -18.88
N ASP A 153 -21.28 -5.67 -17.59
CA ASP A 153 -22.31 -5.52 -16.56
C ASP A 153 -22.24 -4.10 -15.95
N PRO A 154 -23.20 -3.20 -16.27
CA PRO A 154 -23.18 -1.84 -15.76
C PRO A 154 -23.44 -1.78 -14.24
N VAL A 155 -24.18 -2.74 -13.68
CA VAL A 155 -24.48 -2.79 -12.25
C VAL A 155 -23.22 -3.20 -11.48
N TYR A 156 -22.52 -4.24 -11.94
CA TYR A 156 -21.27 -4.67 -11.33
C TYR A 156 -20.18 -3.60 -11.42
N ARG A 157 -20.08 -2.88 -12.55
CA ARG A 157 -19.13 -1.77 -12.70
C ARG A 157 -19.42 -0.60 -11.77
N ALA A 158 -20.69 -0.20 -11.66
CA ALA A 158 -21.10 0.83 -10.71
C ALA A 158 -20.78 0.40 -9.28
N ARG A 159 -21.06 -0.86 -8.94
CA ARG A 159 -20.76 -1.45 -7.64
C ARG A 159 -19.26 -1.49 -7.33
N ARG A 160 -18.40 -1.82 -8.30
CA ARG A 160 -16.94 -1.74 -8.15
C ARG A 160 -16.44 -0.32 -7.91
N LYS A 161 -17.05 0.67 -8.56
CA LYS A 161 -16.75 2.08 -8.31
C LYS A 161 -17.09 2.48 -6.86
N GLU A 162 -18.21 2.04 -6.31
CA GLU A 162 -18.55 2.31 -4.90
C GLU A 162 -17.48 1.78 -3.94
N PHE A 163 -16.98 0.56 -4.16
CA PHE A 163 -15.89 0.00 -3.35
C PHE A 163 -14.58 0.77 -3.51
N ALA A 164 -14.25 1.17 -4.74
CA ALA A 164 -13.07 1.97 -5.01
C ALA A 164 -13.14 3.34 -4.31
N ASP A 165 -14.30 4.02 -4.39
CA ASP A 165 -14.53 5.30 -3.72
C ASP A 165 -14.37 5.20 -2.21
N ILE A 166 -14.79 4.09 -1.59
CA ILE A 166 -14.57 3.82 -0.16
C ILE A 166 -13.07 3.76 0.17
N ALA A 167 -12.32 2.98 -0.59
CA ALA A 167 -10.88 2.85 -0.38
C ALA A 167 -10.14 4.17 -0.63
N TYR A 168 -10.50 4.92 -1.68
CA TYR A 168 -9.88 6.20 -2.01
C TYR A 168 -10.04 7.27 -0.94
N ASN A 169 -11.16 7.23 -0.20
CA ASN A 169 -11.48 8.18 0.86
C ASN A 169 -11.06 7.70 2.26
N TYR A 170 -10.67 6.43 2.42
CA TYR A 170 -10.18 5.92 3.69
C TYR A 170 -8.85 6.55 4.10
N ARG A 171 -8.71 6.92 5.37
CA ARG A 171 -7.45 7.41 5.96
C ARG A 171 -7.11 6.65 7.23
N HIS A 172 -5.81 6.52 7.51
CA HIS A 172 -5.33 5.81 8.68
C HIS A 172 -5.95 6.39 9.97
N GLY A 173 -6.42 5.50 10.85
CA GLY A 173 -7.05 5.85 12.13
C GLY A 173 -8.58 5.96 12.08
N GLN A 174 -9.18 5.95 10.89
CA GLN A 174 -10.63 5.83 10.72
C GLN A 174 -11.07 4.36 10.88
N PRO A 175 -12.29 4.10 11.36
CA PRO A 175 -12.88 2.77 11.24
C PRO A 175 -13.10 2.43 9.76
N ILE A 176 -12.89 1.17 9.38
CA ILE A 176 -13.11 0.72 8.00
C ILE A 176 -14.62 0.78 7.69
N PRO A 177 -15.05 1.45 6.60
CA PRO A 177 -16.46 1.54 6.26
C PRO A 177 -17.08 0.17 6.05
N ARG A 178 -18.24 -0.03 6.69
CA ARG A 178 -19.02 -1.28 6.57
C ARG A 178 -19.81 -1.28 5.26
N ILE A 179 -19.88 -2.46 4.65
CA ILE A 179 -20.56 -2.70 3.39
C ILE A 179 -21.85 -3.46 3.66
N LYS A 180 -22.96 -2.92 3.18
CA LYS A 180 -24.19 -3.70 3.01
C LYS A 180 -24.07 -4.47 1.70
N TYR A 181 -23.62 -5.72 1.79
CA TYR A 181 -23.60 -6.63 0.66
C TYR A 181 -25.02 -6.99 0.22
N THR A 182 -25.20 -7.16 -1.09
CA THR A 182 -26.48 -7.59 -1.69
C THR A 182 -26.69 -9.09 -1.51
N ASP A 183 -27.92 -9.55 -1.67
CA ASP A 183 -28.23 -10.99 -1.57
C ASP A 183 -27.47 -11.82 -2.61
N LEU A 184 -27.21 -11.26 -3.81
CA LEU A 184 -26.44 -11.92 -4.87
C LEU A 184 -24.95 -12.02 -4.53
N GLU A 185 -24.39 -10.99 -3.91
CA GLU A 185 -23.01 -11.00 -3.39
C GLU A 185 -22.90 -12.07 -2.27
N ILE A 186 -23.87 -12.12 -1.35
CA ILE A 186 -23.90 -13.12 -0.28
C ILE A 186 -24.05 -14.55 -0.84
N GLU A 187 -24.86 -14.77 -1.88
CA GLU A 187 -24.97 -16.08 -2.55
C GLU A 187 -23.66 -16.53 -3.20
N THR A 188 -22.93 -15.58 -3.83
CA THR A 188 -21.61 -15.86 -4.42
C THR A 188 -20.63 -16.29 -3.33
N TRP A 189 -20.60 -15.56 -2.21
CA TRP A 189 -19.81 -15.93 -1.03
C TRP A 189 -20.22 -17.32 -0.49
N ARG A 190 -21.52 -17.57 -0.31
CA ARG A 190 -22.07 -18.83 0.19
C ARG A 190 -21.57 -20.03 -0.59
N THR A 191 -21.59 -19.90 -1.92
CA THR A 191 -21.12 -20.94 -2.85
C THR A 191 -19.65 -21.28 -2.58
N ILE A 192 -18.78 -20.26 -2.53
CA ILE A 192 -17.34 -20.42 -2.31
C ILE A 192 -17.03 -20.93 -0.90
N PHE A 193 -17.69 -20.36 0.11
CA PHE A 193 -17.49 -20.70 1.51
C PHE A 193 -17.78 -22.19 1.77
N ARG A 194 -18.89 -22.73 1.26
CA ARG A 194 -19.25 -24.15 1.40
C ARG A 194 -18.23 -25.07 0.77
N GLU A 195 -17.76 -24.76 -0.43
CA GLU A 195 -16.77 -25.59 -1.11
C GLU A 195 -15.44 -25.62 -0.35
N LEU A 196 -14.91 -24.46 0.04
CA LEU A 196 -13.61 -24.38 0.68
C LEU A 196 -13.63 -24.96 2.09
N THR A 197 -14.70 -24.72 2.86
CA THR A 197 -14.82 -25.27 4.23
C THR A 197 -14.87 -26.79 4.27
N ASN A 198 -15.42 -27.44 3.25
CA ASN A 198 -15.38 -28.89 3.10
C ASN A 198 -13.94 -29.43 2.90
N LEU A 199 -13.05 -28.63 2.32
CA LEU A 199 -11.68 -29.03 2.00
C LEU A 199 -10.67 -28.70 3.10
N TYR A 200 -10.93 -27.69 3.94
CA TYR A 200 -9.94 -27.21 4.91
C TYR A 200 -9.48 -28.27 5.90
N SER A 201 -10.36 -29.17 6.34
CA SER A 201 -10.00 -30.22 7.30
C SER A 201 -8.87 -31.14 6.81
N THR A 202 -8.77 -31.34 5.49
CA THR A 202 -7.82 -32.26 4.85
C THR A 202 -6.69 -31.54 4.11
N HIS A 203 -6.89 -30.30 3.65
CA HIS A 203 -5.93 -29.59 2.80
C HIS A 203 -5.26 -28.40 3.48
N ALA A 204 -5.90 -27.77 4.47
CA ALA A 204 -5.34 -26.58 5.11
C ALA A 204 -4.30 -26.93 6.18
N CYS A 205 -3.29 -26.09 6.32
CA CYS A 205 -2.26 -26.25 7.34
C CYS A 205 -2.86 -26.17 8.76
N LYS A 206 -2.12 -26.66 9.75
CA LYS A 206 -2.60 -26.71 11.15
C LYS A 206 -2.96 -25.32 11.71
N GLN A 207 -2.21 -24.28 11.34
CA GLN A 207 -2.42 -22.91 11.79
C GLN A 207 -3.76 -22.38 11.28
N PHE A 208 -4.01 -22.56 9.98
CA PHE A 208 -5.30 -22.20 9.38
C PHE A 208 -6.47 -22.89 10.09
N ARG A 209 -6.39 -24.22 10.28
CA ARG A 209 -7.44 -25.00 10.95
C ARG A 209 -7.65 -24.62 12.41
N HIS A 210 -6.61 -24.09 13.07
CA HIS A 210 -6.71 -23.59 14.44
C HIS A 210 -7.41 -22.23 14.52
N ILE A 211 -7.08 -21.31 13.62
CA ILE A 211 -7.62 -19.94 13.62
C ILE A 211 -9.04 -19.88 13.03
N PHE A 212 -9.33 -20.65 11.99
CA PHE A 212 -10.58 -20.50 11.23
C PHE A 212 -11.86 -20.60 12.11
N PRO A 213 -11.97 -21.55 13.07
CA PRO A 213 -13.10 -21.57 14.00
C PRO A 213 -13.24 -20.28 14.83
N LEU A 214 -12.13 -19.67 15.24
CA LEU A 214 -12.15 -18.41 16.00
C LEU A 214 -12.69 -17.25 15.16
N LEU A 215 -12.40 -17.23 13.86
CA LEU A 215 -12.97 -16.25 12.93
C LEU A 215 -14.49 -16.46 12.75
N MET A 216 -14.96 -17.70 12.76
CA MET A 216 -16.40 -18.00 12.76
C MET A 216 -17.08 -17.49 14.02
N ASP A 217 -16.47 -17.72 15.18
CA ASP A 217 -17.04 -17.33 16.48
C ASP A 217 -17.01 -15.82 16.74
N ASN A 218 -15.98 -15.11 16.25
CA ASN A 218 -15.72 -13.72 16.65
C ASN A 218 -15.90 -12.69 15.52
N CYS A 219 -15.77 -13.10 14.25
CA CYS A 219 -15.77 -12.19 13.10
C CYS A 219 -16.96 -12.40 12.15
N GLY A 220 -17.90 -13.26 12.51
CA GLY A 220 -19.10 -13.51 11.70
C GLY A 220 -18.83 -14.27 10.40
N TYR A 221 -17.78 -15.09 10.34
CA TYR A 221 -17.54 -15.99 9.22
C TYR A 221 -18.59 -17.09 9.20
N ASN A 222 -19.51 -17.03 8.24
CA ASN A 222 -20.44 -18.11 7.95
C ASN A 222 -20.93 -18.02 6.51
N GLU A 223 -21.63 -19.05 6.05
CA GLU A 223 -22.12 -19.15 4.68
C GLU A 223 -23.17 -18.08 4.30
N ASN A 224 -23.78 -17.39 5.28
CA ASN A 224 -24.85 -16.41 5.07
C ASN A 224 -24.41 -14.97 5.34
N ASN A 225 -23.12 -14.74 5.61
CA ASN A 225 -22.59 -13.42 5.94
C ASN A 225 -21.16 -13.25 5.44
N ILE A 226 -20.92 -12.19 4.68
CA ILE A 226 -19.56 -11.74 4.34
C ILE A 226 -19.01 -10.92 5.53
N PRO A 227 -17.91 -11.35 6.16
CA PRO A 227 -17.31 -10.62 7.28
C PRO A 227 -16.93 -9.19 6.91
N GLN A 228 -17.06 -8.28 7.86
CA GLN A 228 -16.71 -6.87 7.66
C GLN A 228 -15.24 -6.65 8.03
N LEU A 229 -14.48 -5.99 7.15
CA LEU A 229 -13.04 -5.79 7.36
C LEU A 229 -12.73 -5.12 8.72
N GLU A 230 -13.60 -4.22 9.21
CA GLU A 230 -13.42 -3.55 10.51
C GLU A 230 -13.38 -4.56 11.69
N ASP A 231 -14.26 -5.55 11.69
CA ASP A 231 -14.33 -6.54 12.77
C ASP A 231 -13.12 -7.49 12.70
N VAL A 232 -12.80 -7.93 11.47
CA VAL A 232 -11.62 -8.76 11.20
C VAL A 232 -10.33 -8.04 11.57
N SER A 233 -10.21 -6.75 11.24
CA SER A 233 -9.05 -5.93 11.56
C SER A 233 -8.87 -5.76 13.06
N LYS A 234 -9.96 -5.66 13.84
CA LYS A 234 -9.89 -5.63 15.31
C LYS A 234 -9.40 -6.96 15.86
N PHE A 235 -9.97 -8.07 15.38
CA PHE A 235 -9.53 -9.41 15.77
C PHE A 235 -8.04 -9.65 15.48
N LEU A 236 -7.56 -9.29 14.28
CA LEU A 236 -6.14 -9.40 13.94
C LEU A 236 -5.24 -8.53 14.82
N GLN A 237 -5.70 -7.33 15.21
CA GLN A 237 -4.95 -6.46 16.11
C GLN A 237 -4.78 -7.09 17.49
N ASP A 238 -5.82 -7.74 18.01
CA ASP A 238 -5.79 -8.42 19.30
C ASP A 238 -4.94 -9.71 19.26
N CYS A 239 -4.87 -10.41 18.13
CA CYS A 239 -4.06 -11.61 17.97
C CYS A 239 -2.56 -11.32 17.76
N THR A 240 -2.24 -10.48 16.77
CA THR A 240 -0.86 -10.31 16.27
C THR A 240 -0.50 -8.85 15.98
N GLY A 241 -1.39 -7.90 16.25
CA GLY A 241 -1.19 -6.50 15.87
C GLY A 241 -1.33 -6.22 14.37
N PHE A 242 -1.67 -7.23 13.55
CA PHE A 242 -2.03 -7.03 12.14
C PHE A 242 -3.33 -6.25 12.02
N ARG A 243 -3.45 -5.46 10.96
CA ARG A 243 -4.68 -4.74 10.63
C ARG A 243 -4.94 -4.77 9.14
N LEU A 244 -6.22 -4.63 8.79
CA LEU A 244 -6.63 -4.50 7.40
C LEU A 244 -6.71 -3.03 7.02
N ARG A 245 -6.47 -2.76 5.74
CA ARG A 245 -6.69 -1.45 5.11
C ARG A 245 -7.46 -1.67 3.80
N PRO A 246 -8.61 -1.01 3.59
CA PRO A 246 -9.32 -1.14 2.32
C PRO A 246 -8.46 -0.60 1.18
N VAL A 247 -8.37 -1.37 0.10
CA VAL A 247 -7.69 -0.96 -1.14
C VAL A 247 -8.61 -1.16 -2.33
N ALA A 248 -8.55 -0.25 -3.30
CA ALA A 248 -9.45 -0.26 -4.45
C ALA A 248 -9.08 -1.33 -5.50
N GLY A 249 -7.82 -1.76 -5.55
CA GLY A 249 -7.27 -2.70 -6.52
C GLY A 249 -5.82 -3.03 -6.19
N LEU A 250 -5.03 -3.43 -7.19
CA LEU A 250 -3.62 -3.78 -6.99
C LEU A 250 -2.73 -2.54 -6.86
N LEU A 251 -1.90 -2.55 -5.81
CA LEU A 251 -0.79 -1.62 -5.62
C LEU A 251 0.47 -2.12 -6.33
N SER A 252 1.49 -1.27 -6.44
CA SER A 252 2.84 -1.73 -6.79
C SER A 252 3.34 -2.75 -5.76
N SER A 253 4.24 -3.64 -6.17
CA SER A 253 4.85 -4.60 -5.24
C SER A 253 5.56 -3.89 -4.10
N ARG A 254 6.23 -2.76 -4.37
CA ARG A 254 6.89 -1.96 -3.34
C ARG A 254 5.89 -1.46 -2.30
N ASP A 255 4.82 -0.80 -2.75
CA ASP A 255 3.83 -0.19 -1.87
C ASP A 255 3.08 -1.24 -1.03
N PHE A 256 2.71 -2.37 -1.66
CA PHE A 256 2.05 -3.47 -0.96
C PHE A 256 2.96 -4.08 0.12
N LEU A 257 4.19 -4.43 -0.24
CA LEU A 257 5.16 -5.03 0.68
C LEU A 257 5.54 -4.06 1.82
N ALA A 258 5.69 -2.77 1.51
CA ALA A 258 5.95 -1.75 2.52
C ALA A 258 4.84 -1.70 3.59
N GLY A 259 3.58 -1.96 3.22
CA GLY A 259 2.47 -2.10 4.17
C GLY A 259 2.70 -3.22 5.20
N LEU A 260 3.22 -4.37 4.76
CA LEU A 260 3.48 -5.52 5.63
C LEU A 260 4.50 -5.21 6.73
N ALA A 261 5.44 -4.30 6.49
CA ALA A 261 6.41 -3.85 7.50
C ALA A 261 5.72 -3.27 8.75
N PHE A 262 4.54 -2.66 8.55
CA PHE A 262 3.70 -2.09 9.61
C PHE A 262 2.62 -3.05 10.10
N ARG A 263 2.68 -4.33 9.70
CA ARG A 263 1.59 -5.30 9.89
C ARG A 263 0.26 -4.79 9.32
N VAL A 264 0.30 -4.09 8.19
CA VAL A 264 -0.87 -3.61 7.48
C VAL A 264 -1.04 -4.42 6.21
N PHE A 265 -2.16 -5.12 6.11
CA PHE A 265 -2.54 -5.84 4.89
C PHE A 265 -3.58 -5.04 4.11
N HIS A 266 -3.25 -4.71 2.86
CA HIS A 266 -4.16 -4.05 1.94
C HIS A 266 -5.14 -5.09 1.38
N SER A 267 -6.43 -4.92 1.67
CA SER A 267 -7.48 -5.91 1.37
C SER A 267 -8.60 -5.26 0.58
N THR A 268 -9.02 -5.91 -0.50
CA THR A 268 -10.18 -5.47 -1.27
C THR A 268 -11.48 -5.75 -0.52
N GLN A 269 -12.55 -4.99 -0.83
CA GLN A 269 -13.89 -5.20 -0.26
C GLN A 269 -14.91 -5.74 -1.26
N TYR A 270 -14.61 -5.69 -2.56
CA TYR A 270 -15.51 -6.19 -3.59
C TYR A 270 -15.48 -7.72 -3.65
N ILE A 271 -16.56 -8.33 -4.14
CA ILE A 271 -16.63 -9.76 -4.41
C ILE A 271 -16.63 -10.01 -5.93
N ARG A 272 -16.06 -11.14 -6.36
CA ARG A 272 -16.02 -11.55 -7.77
C ARG A 272 -17.41 -11.63 -8.40
N HIS A 273 -17.43 -11.56 -9.72
CA HIS A 273 -18.68 -11.60 -10.49
C HIS A 273 -19.42 -12.96 -10.35
N PRO A 274 -20.75 -12.96 -10.11
CA PRO A 274 -21.53 -14.16 -9.81
C PRO A 274 -21.61 -15.19 -10.95
N SER A 275 -21.31 -14.80 -12.20
CA SER A 275 -21.30 -15.73 -13.33
C SER A 275 -20.12 -16.72 -13.32
N LYS A 276 -19.07 -16.44 -12.53
CA LYS A 276 -17.87 -17.29 -12.41
C LYS A 276 -17.42 -17.41 -10.95
N PRO A 277 -18.23 -17.99 -10.04
CA PRO A 277 -17.93 -18.01 -8.60
C PRO A 277 -16.64 -18.80 -8.26
N HIS A 278 -16.30 -19.81 -9.05
CA HIS A 278 -15.12 -20.65 -8.80
C HIS A 278 -13.81 -20.09 -9.40
N TYR A 279 -13.84 -18.95 -10.09
CA TYR A 279 -12.65 -18.40 -10.74
C TYR A 279 -12.64 -16.87 -10.77
N THR A 280 -11.52 -16.28 -10.36
CA THR A 280 -11.22 -14.86 -10.52
C THR A 280 -9.71 -14.68 -10.69
N PRO A 281 -9.25 -13.82 -11.61
CA PRO A 281 -7.85 -13.39 -11.65
C PRO A 281 -7.57 -12.29 -10.60
N GLU A 282 -8.62 -11.64 -10.09
CA GLU A 282 -8.52 -10.55 -9.11
C GLU A 282 -8.58 -11.08 -7.66
N PRO A 283 -7.84 -10.48 -6.71
CA PRO A 283 -7.92 -10.81 -5.29
C PRO A 283 -9.18 -10.17 -4.68
N ASP A 284 -10.35 -10.79 -4.88
CA ASP A 284 -11.60 -10.35 -4.27
C ASP A 284 -11.68 -10.66 -2.76
N VAL A 285 -12.70 -10.14 -2.06
CA VAL A 285 -12.88 -10.31 -0.62
C VAL A 285 -12.89 -11.78 -0.17
N CYS A 286 -13.29 -12.72 -1.04
CA CYS A 286 -13.18 -14.15 -0.78
C CYS A 286 -11.71 -14.59 -0.63
N HIS A 287 -10.84 -14.18 -1.56
CA HIS A 287 -9.40 -14.47 -1.49
C HIS A 287 -8.78 -13.88 -0.22
N GLU A 288 -9.12 -12.64 0.11
CA GLU A 288 -8.55 -11.96 1.28
C GLU A 288 -8.97 -12.63 2.59
N LEU A 289 -10.28 -12.84 2.78
CA LEU A 289 -10.83 -13.31 4.04
C LEU A 289 -10.65 -14.81 4.25
N LEU A 290 -10.73 -15.61 3.19
CA LEU A 290 -10.67 -17.08 3.26
C LEU A 290 -9.27 -17.63 2.94
N GLY A 291 -8.39 -16.82 2.37
CA GLY A 291 -6.99 -17.18 2.08
C GLY A 291 -6.03 -16.57 3.10
N HIS A 292 -5.93 -15.24 3.11
CA HIS A 292 -4.89 -14.52 3.84
C HIS A 292 -5.14 -14.37 5.34
N VAL A 293 -6.32 -13.87 5.72
CA VAL A 293 -6.65 -13.48 7.10
C VAL A 293 -6.34 -14.56 8.15
N PRO A 294 -6.69 -15.85 7.94
CA PRO A 294 -6.46 -16.87 8.96
C PRO A 294 -4.99 -17.03 9.34
N LEU A 295 -4.06 -16.82 8.41
CA LEU A 295 -2.63 -16.90 8.71
C LEU A 295 -2.08 -15.63 9.35
N PHE A 296 -2.64 -14.45 9.07
CA PHE A 296 -2.22 -13.23 9.78
C PHE A 296 -2.55 -13.23 11.27
N ALA A 297 -3.47 -14.07 11.73
CA ALA A 297 -3.74 -14.26 13.15
C ALA A 297 -2.78 -15.25 13.83
N ASP A 298 -1.94 -15.97 13.08
CA ASP A 298 -0.87 -16.82 13.63
C ASP A 298 0.39 -15.99 13.90
N PRO A 299 0.96 -15.98 15.13
CA PRO A 299 2.10 -15.15 15.45
C PRO A 299 3.35 -15.41 14.60
N ALA A 300 3.62 -16.67 14.22
CA ALA A 300 4.81 -17.01 13.46
C ALA A 300 4.68 -16.55 12.00
N PHE A 301 3.51 -16.75 11.39
CA PHE A 301 3.24 -16.26 10.04
C PHE A 301 3.16 -14.73 10.00
N ALA A 302 2.54 -14.08 11.00
CA ALA A 302 2.52 -12.63 11.12
C ALA A 302 3.93 -12.04 11.19
N GLN A 303 4.83 -12.64 11.99
CA GLN A 303 6.23 -12.23 12.04
C GLN A 303 6.90 -12.43 10.68
N PHE A 304 6.75 -13.62 10.07
CA PHE A 304 7.30 -13.92 8.76
C PHE A 304 6.89 -12.90 7.69
N SER A 305 5.59 -12.58 7.60
CA SER A 305 5.09 -11.58 6.65
C SER A 305 5.63 -10.18 6.93
N GLN A 306 5.78 -9.81 8.22
CA GLN A 306 6.38 -8.53 8.58
C GLN A 306 7.86 -8.44 8.17
N GLU A 307 8.63 -9.52 8.33
CA GLU A 307 10.05 -9.54 7.92
C GLU A 307 10.22 -9.33 6.41
N ILE A 308 9.32 -9.91 5.59
CA ILE A 308 9.28 -9.63 4.15
C ILE A 308 9.03 -8.14 3.91
N GLY A 309 8.06 -7.56 4.62
CA GLY A 309 7.76 -6.14 4.50
C GLY A 309 8.94 -5.25 4.90
N LEU A 310 9.61 -5.54 6.01
CA LEU A 310 10.79 -4.81 6.47
C LEU A 310 11.94 -4.89 5.45
N ALA A 311 12.16 -6.06 4.83
CA ALA A 311 13.16 -6.24 3.79
C ALA A 311 12.89 -5.42 2.52
N SER A 312 11.65 -5.01 2.27
CA SER A 312 11.28 -4.20 1.10
C SER A 312 11.57 -2.70 1.26
N LEU A 313 11.67 -2.20 2.50
CA LEU A 313 11.81 -0.76 2.76
C LEU A 313 13.16 -0.23 2.25
N GLY A 314 13.10 0.65 1.25
CA GLY A 314 14.30 1.23 0.61
C GLY A 314 15.09 0.24 -0.25
N ALA A 315 14.56 -0.96 -0.51
CA ALA A 315 15.22 -1.94 -1.37
C ALA A 315 15.19 -1.48 -2.84
N PRO A 316 16.26 -1.68 -3.63
CA PRO A 316 16.22 -1.44 -5.08
C PRO A 316 15.17 -2.34 -5.78
N ASP A 317 14.67 -1.92 -6.93
CA ASP A 317 13.59 -2.62 -7.66
C ASP A 317 13.92 -4.09 -7.96
N GLU A 318 15.18 -4.41 -8.31
CA GLU A 318 15.63 -5.79 -8.52
C GLU A 318 15.39 -6.68 -7.29
N TYR A 319 15.56 -6.13 -6.09
CA TYR A 319 15.34 -6.86 -4.84
C TYR A 319 13.86 -6.91 -4.48
N VAL A 320 13.09 -5.85 -4.75
CA VAL A 320 11.63 -5.88 -4.61
C VAL A 320 11.01 -6.95 -5.52
N GLN A 321 11.51 -7.09 -6.76
CA GLN A 321 11.09 -8.13 -7.68
C GLN A 321 11.38 -9.55 -7.13
N LYS A 322 12.57 -9.74 -6.55
CA LYS A 322 12.91 -11.02 -5.87
C LYS A 322 11.99 -11.27 -4.69
N LEU A 323 11.74 -10.27 -3.84
CA LEU A 323 10.82 -10.39 -2.70
C LEU A 323 9.39 -10.72 -3.14
N ALA A 324 8.90 -10.12 -4.23
CA ALA A 324 7.57 -10.41 -4.79
C ALA A 324 7.44 -11.82 -5.40
N THR A 325 8.56 -12.52 -5.59
CA THR A 325 8.61 -13.88 -6.15
C THR A 325 8.65 -14.96 -5.06
N VAL A 326 9.12 -14.64 -3.85
CA VAL A 326 9.34 -15.58 -2.73
C VAL A 326 8.04 -15.83 -1.96
#